data_AF-A0A951PGW8-F1
#
_entry.id   AF-A0A951PGW8-F1
#
_cell.length_a   1.000
_cell.length_b   1.000
_cell.length_c   1.000
_cell.angle_alpha   90.00
_cell.angle_beta   90.00
_cell.angle_gamma   90.00
#
_symmetry.space_group_name_H-M   'P 1'
#
loop_
_entity.id
_entity.type
_entity.pdbx_description
1 polymer ?
#
loop_
_entity_poly.entity_id
_entity_poly.type
_entity_poly.pdbx_seq_one_letter_code
_entity_poly.pdbx_strand_id
1 'polypeptide(L)' 'MPHPSIESSITFFYTHDLEISAQFYEDVLGLKLWLDQGSCRIYRVSGDGYVGLCQSSETKTPPTEKQSNVIFTLVTQ' A
#
# COMPACT_ATOMS: atom_id res chain seq x y z
N MET A 1 8.53 29.97 6.88
CA MET A 1 8.22 29.36 5.57
C MET A 1 6.81 28.79 5.66
N PRO A 2 5.94 28.96 4.65
CA PRO A 2 4.62 28.32 4.67
C PRO A 2 4.79 26.80 4.60
N HIS A 3 3.87 26.07 5.23
CA HIS A 3 3.85 24.61 5.17
C HIS A 3 3.45 24.15 3.75
N PRO A 4 4.02 23.04 3.24
CA PRO A 4 3.62 22.51 1.94
C PRO A 4 2.17 21.99 1.99
N SER A 5 1.44 22.15 0.88
CA SER A 5 0.12 21.53 0.72
C SER A 5 0.30 20.02 0.53
N ILE A 6 -0.51 19.22 1.22
CA ILE A 6 -0.57 17.78 1.06
C ILE A 6 -1.66 17.50 0.01
N GLU A 7 -1.28 16.91 -1.11
CA GLU A 7 -2.20 16.59 -2.20
C GLU A 7 -2.76 15.18 -2.11
N SER A 8 -1.98 14.23 -1.59
CA SER A 8 -2.44 12.86 -1.39
C SER A 8 -1.69 12.14 -0.28
N SER A 9 -2.24 11.01 0.14
CA SER A 9 -1.60 10.11 1.09
C SER A 9 -1.70 8.66 0.64
N ILE A 10 -0.62 7.90 0.83
CA ILE A 10 -0.58 6.47 0.53
C ILE A 10 -0.13 5.73 1.79
N THR A 11 -0.91 4.73 2.20
CA THR A 11 -0.51 3.81 3.28
C THR A 11 -0.13 2.47 2.67
N PHE A 12 1.12 2.04 2.83
CA PHE A 12 1.59 0.74 2.34
C PHE A 12 1.59 -0.31 3.43
N PHE A 13 1.09 -1.49 3.08
CA PHE A 13 1.15 -2.71 3.86
C PHE A 13 1.95 -3.78 3.11
N TYR A 14 2.65 -4.61 3.87
CA TYR A 14 3.26 -5.82 3.34
C TYR A 14 2.27 -6.98 3.34
N THR A 15 2.33 -7.78 2.30
CA THR A 15 1.58 -9.04 2.19
C THR A 15 2.51 -10.17 1.75
N HIS A 16 2.19 -11.40 2.17
CA HIS A 16 2.90 -12.59 1.72
C HIS A 16 2.40 -13.08 0.37
N ASP A 17 1.18 -12.70 -0.01
CA ASP A 17 0.56 -13.07 -1.28
C ASP A 17 -0.20 -11.87 -1.84
N LEU A 18 0.45 -11.20 -2.80
CA LEU A 18 -0.08 -10.03 -3.48
C LEU A 18 -1.32 -10.37 -4.31
N GLU A 19 -1.43 -11.57 -4.86
CA GLU A 19 -2.55 -11.94 -5.73
C GLU A 19 -3.81 -12.18 -4.90
N ILE A 20 -3.71 -12.91 -3.78
CA ILE A 20 -4.82 -13.07 -2.83
C ILE A 20 -5.25 -11.70 -2.28
N SER A 21 -4.28 -10.84 -1.97
CA SER A 21 -4.58 -9.51 -1.46
C SER A 21 -5.26 -8.66 -2.53
N ALA A 22 -4.78 -8.69 -3.78
CA ALA A 22 -5.38 -7.97 -4.89
C ALA A 22 -6.85 -8.38 -5.09
N GLN A 23 -7.16 -9.67 -5.11
CA GLN A 23 -8.55 -10.17 -5.22
C GLN A 23 -9.45 -9.61 -4.11
N PHE A 24 -8.95 -9.52 -2.87
CA PHE A 24 -9.73 -8.91 -1.79
C PHE A 24 -9.99 -7.42 -2.03
N TYR A 25 -8.98 -6.64 -2.39
CA TYR A 25 -9.15 -5.19 -2.57
C TYR A 25 -9.89 -4.84 -3.87
N GLU A 26 -9.75 -5.63 -4.92
CA GLU A 26 -10.39 -5.42 -6.23
C GLU A 26 -11.80 -6.01 -6.27
N ASP A 27 -11.97 -7.29 -5.94
CA ASP A 27 -13.24 -7.99 -6.16
C ASP A 27 -14.17 -7.89 -4.95
N VAL A 28 -13.63 -8.01 -3.73
CA VAL A 28 -14.45 -7.96 -2.51
C VAL A 28 -14.75 -6.51 -2.11
N LEU A 29 -13.74 -5.64 -2.12
CA LEU A 29 -13.93 -4.22 -1.75
C LEU A 29 -14.27 -3.32 -2.94
N GLY A 30 -14.06 -3.76 -4.19
CA GLY A 30 -14.40 -2.97 -5.37
C GLY A 30 -13.48 -1.77 -5.62
N LEU A 31 -12.26 -1.76 -5.04
CA LEU A 31 -11.36 -0.62 -5.18
C LEU A 31 -10.77 -0.57 -6.59
N LYS A 32 -10.57 0.65 -7.09
CA LYS A 32 -9.93 0.87 -8.38
C LYS A 32 -8.42 0.83 -8.22
N LEU A 33 -7.77 -0.05 -8.98
CA LEU A 33 -6.32 -0.04 -9.16
C LEU A 33 -5.89 1.32 -9.75
N TRP A 34 -4.98 1.99 -9.05
CA TRP A 34 -4.41 3.27 -9.44
C TRP A 34 -3.05 3.07 -10.13
N LEU A 35 -2.21 2.21 -9.57
CA LEU A 35 -0.88 1.92 -10.11
C LEU A 35 -0.46 0.49 -9.79
N ASP A 36 0.08 -0.21 -10.78
CA ASP A 36 0.72 -1.51 -10.63
C ASP A 36 2.23 -1.37 -10.91
N GLN A 37 3.06 -1.84 -9.96
CA GLN A 37 4.52 -1.83 -10.04
C GLN A 37 5.09 -3.27 -10.02
N GLY A 38 4.26 -4.27 -10.29
CA GLY A 38 4.58 -5.70 -10.31
C GLY A 38 4.65 -6.32 -8.91
N SER A 39 5.54 -5.81 -8.05
CA SER A 39 5.67 -6.28 -6.66
C SER A 39 4.86 -5.47 -5.65
N CYS A 40 4.27 -4.36 -6.10
CA CYS A 40 3.37 -3.54 -5.31
C CYS A 40 2.19 -3.09 -6.18
N ARG A 41 0.97 -3.12 -5.62
CA ARG A 41 -0.23 -2.55 -6.24
C ARG A 41 -0.82 -1.48 -5.34
N ILE A 42 -1.25 -0.37 -5.93
CA ILE A 42 -1.82 0.77 -5.22
C ILE A 42 -3.25 0.97 -5.67
N TYR A 43 -4.16 1.06 -4.70
CA TYR A 43 -5.60 1.19 -4.90
C TYR A 43 -6.11 2.51 -4.34
N ARG A 44 -7.06 3.12 -5.03
CA ARG A 44 -7.75 4.32 -4.53
C ARG A 44 -8.83 3.91 -3.53
N VAL A 45 -8.74 4.43 -2.31
CA VAL A 45 -9.72 4.18 -1.24
C VAL A 45 -10.83 5.22 -1.30
N SER A 46 -10.48 6.50 -1.23
CA SER A 46 -11.43 7.62 -1.27
C SER A 46 -10.70 8.93 -1.51
N GLY A 47 -11.28 9.88 -2.25
CA GLY A 47 -10.62 11.17 -2.52
C GLY A 47 -9.20 10.96 -3.04
N ASP A 48 -8.21 11.62 -2.45
CA ASP A 48 -6.79 11.44 -2.78
C ASP A 48 -6.05 10.55 -1.74
N GLY A 49 -6.80 9.61 -1.14
CA GLY A 49 -6.29 8.60 -0.22
C GLY A 49 -6.15 7.23 -0.89
N TYR A 50 -4.99 6.61 -0.69
CA TYR A 50 -4.61 5.36 -1.34
C TYR A 50 -4.08 4.33 -0.35
N VAL A 51 -4.23 3.05 -0.73
CA VAL A 51 -3.61 1.91 -0.04
C VAL A 51 -2.69 1.19 -1.01
N GLY A 52 -1.45 0.95 -0.60
CA GLY A 52 -0.48 0.15 -1.33
C GLY A 52 -0.30 -1.23 -0.67
N LEU A 53 -0.29 -2.29 -1.47
CA LEU A 53 0.03 -3.64 -1.04
C LEU A 53 1.30 -4.07 -1.72
N CYS A 54 2.33 -4.38 -0.94
CA CYS A 54 3.63 -4.80 -1.44
C CYS A 54 3.93 -6.23 -1.02
N GLN A 55 4.35 -7.05 -1.98
CA GLN A 55 4.82 -8.40 -1.73
C GLN A 55 6.07 -8.33 -0.83
N SER A 56 6.03 -9.02 0.31
CA SER A 56 7.20 -9.18 1.16
C SER A 56 8.24 -10.02 0.41
N SER A 57 9.42 -9.45 0.16
CA SER A 57 10.55 -10.24 -0.33
C SER A 57 11.05 -11.08 0.84
N GLU A 58 10.63 -12.35 0.94
CA GLU A 58 11.10 -13.26 1.98
C GLU A 58 12.61 -13.53 1.88
N THR A 59 13.44 -12.60 2.36
CA THR A 59 14.80 -12.96 2.81
C THR A 59 14.68 -13.56 4.20
N LYS A 60 14.38 -14.87 4.22
CA LYS A 60 14.65 -15.85 5.27
C LYS A 60 15.14 -15.26 6.60
N THR A 61 14.22 -14.73 7.41
CA THR A 61 14.44 -14.62 8.85
C THR A 61 13.12 -15.01 9.48
N PRO A 62 13.07 -16.03 10.37
CA PRO A 62 11.84 -16.39 11.03
C PRO A 62 11.27 -15.14 11.72
N PRO A 63 9.94 -14.93 11.67
CA PRO A 63 9.34 -13.72 12.21
C PRO A 63 9.62 -13.69 13.71
N THR A 64 10.47 -12.77 14.14
CA THR A 64 10.50 -12.33 15.54
C THR A 64 9.24 -11.48 15.77
N GLU A 65 8.07 -12.12 15.78
CA GLU A 65 6.71 -11.73 16.24
C GLU A 65 6.19 -10.27 16.11
N LYS A 66 6.94 -9.27 15.65
CA LYS A 66 6.66 -7.87 15.99
C LYS A 66 7.15 -6.80 15.03
N GLN A 67 7.16 -7.04 13.72
CA GLN A 67 7.28 -5.88 12.82
C GLN A 67 6.41 -5.97 11.56
N SER A 68 5.12 -5.71 11.78
CA SER A 68 4.22 -5.19 10.76
C SER A 68 4.62 -3.74 10.45
N ASN A 69 5.65 -3.56 9.62
CA ASN A 69 6.06 -2.22 9.19
C ASN A 69 4.98 -1.63 8.26
N VAL A 70 4.48 -0.44 8.60
CA VAL A 70 3.60 0.36 7.75
C VAL A 70 4.41 1.53 7.23
N ILE A 71 4.31 1.81 5.92
CA ILE A 71 4.88 3.04 5.36
C ILE A 71 3.73 4.00 5.09
N PHE A 72 3.82 5.20 5.65
CA PHE A 72 2.87 6.27 5.36
C PHE A 72 3.56 7.37 4.55
N THR A 73 3.05 7.61 3.35
CA THR A 73 3.60 8.58 2.40
C THR A 73 2.65 9.76 2.27
N LEU A 74 3.19 10.97 2.39
CA LEU A 74 2.52 12.21 2.06
C LEU A 74 3.12 12.76 0.76
N VAL A 75 2.26 13.05 -0.22
CA VAL A 75 2.67 13.66 -1.48
C VAL A 75 2.32 15.15 -1.41
N THR A 76 3.31 15.98 -1.73
CA THR A 76 3.18 17.44 -1.79
C THR A 76 3.45 17.94 -3.21
N GLN A 77 3.11 19.20 -3.49
CA GLN A 77 3.50 19.91 -4.71
C GLN A 77 5.02 19.98 -4.90
#